data_AF-A0A4P5WJI4-F1
#
_entry.id   AF-A0A4P5WJI4-F1
#
_cell.length_a   1.000
_cell.length_b   1.000
_cell.length_c   1.000
_cell.angle_alpha   90.00
_cell.angle_beta   90.00
_cell.angle_gamma   90.00
#
_symmetry.space_group_name_H-M   'P 1'
#
loop_
_entity.id
_entity.type
_entity.pdbx_description
1 polymer ?
#
loop_
_entity_poly.entity_id
_entity_poly.type
_entity_poly.pdbx_seq_one_letter_code
_entity_poly.pdbx_strand_id
1 'polypeptide(L)'
;MAQFSLATGRQWNSASGEKQEKTEWHKCVAWNQGTRGTGMADIIERYVKKGDKLYIEGRIEYRQYQDKENQTKYVTEINVREILLLGGGKGGGGGDTDGPAPSRAKGGAKGSDAPKGGDFEEFPNALEAEDDDLPF
;
A
#
# COMPACT_ATOMS: atom_id res chain seq x y z
N MET A 1 5.89 -18.56 -16.13
CA MET A 1 5.33 -18.18 -14.82
C MET A 1 6.40 -17.41 -14.09
N ALA A 2 6.08 -16.27 -13.48
CA ALA A 2 6.99 -15.51 -12.64
C ALA A 2 6.41 -15.43 -11.23
N GLN A 3 7.27 -15.57 -10.22
CA GLN A 3 6.91 -15.39 -8.81
C GLN A 3 7.87 -14.37 -8.20
N PHE A 4 7.35 -13.39 -7.49
CA PHE A 4 8.14 -12.36 -6.82
C PHE A 4 7.47 -11.90 -5.53
N SER A 5 8.25 -11.27 -4.66
CA SER A 5 7.77 -10.70 -3.40
C SER A 5 7.68 -9.18 -3.53
N LEU A 6 6.55 -8.60 -3.13
CA LEU A 6 6.32 -7.16 -3.12
C LEU A 6 6.23 -6.67 -1.68
N ALA A 7 7.06 -5.67 -1.34
CA ALA A 7 7.00 -4.99 -0.05
C ALA A 7 6.09 -3.77 -0.14
N THR A 8 5.16 -3.64 0.81
CA THR A 8 4.39 -2.41 1.03
C THR A 8 4.67 -1.89 2.44
N GLY A 9 5.08 -0.63 2.53
CA GLY A 9 5.38 0.03 3.79
C GLY A 9 4.23 0.94 4.23
N ARG A 10 3.88 0.91 5.51
CA ARG A 10 2.97 1.87 6.15
C ARG A 10 3.68 2.50 7.34
N GLN A 11 3.54 3.81 7.46
CA GLN A 11 4.03 4.57 8.61
C GLN A 11 2.86 5.30 9.28
N TRP A 12 2.78 5.26 10.60
CA TRP A 12 1.75 5.95 11.38
C TRP A 12 2.29 6.34 12.77
N ASN A 13 1.63 7.27 13.46
CA ASN A 13 1.96 7.61 14.84
C ASN A 13 1.12 6.76 15.79
N SER A 14 1.73 6.18 16.82
CA SER A 14 1.02 5.49 17.91
C SER A 14 0.28 6.49 18.80
N ALA A 15 -0.61 5.98 19.66
CA ALA A 15 -1.28 6.80 20.67
C ALA A 15 -0.31 7.47 21.66
N SER A 16 0.90 6.92 21.85
CA SER A 16 1.98 7.50 22.65
C SER A 16 2.75 8.62 21.92
N GLY A 17 2.45 8.89 20.64
CA GLY A 17 3.15 9.87 19.81
C GLY A 17 4.42 9.35 19.15
N GLU A 18 4.72 8.05 19.28
CA GLU A 18 5.88 7.43 18.64
C GLU A 18 5.58 7.09 17.17
N LYS A 19 6.54 7.37 16.29
CA LYS A 19 6.44 7.01 14.88
C LYS A 19 6.67 5.50 14.72
N GLN A 20 5.67 4.80 14.20
CA GLN A 20 5.70 3.37 13.90
C GLN A 20 5.80 3.13 12.40
N GLU A 21 6.51 2.07 12.02
CA GLU A 21 6.68 1.62 10.65
C GLU A 21 6.40 0.11 10.56
N LYS A 22 5.65 -0.31 9.54
CA LYS A 22 5.38 -1.71 9.24
C LYS A 22 5.58 -1.97 7.76
N THR A 23 6.32 -3.03 7.47
CA THR A 23 6.46 -3.56 6.11
C THR A 23 5.73 -4.88 6.00
N GLU A 24 4.88 -5.00 4.98
CA GLU A 24 4.13 -6.20 4.66
C GLU A 24 4.64 -6.79 3.35
N TRP A 25 4.82 -8.11 3.33
CA TRP A 25 5.35 -8.83 2.18
C TRP A 25 4.25 -9.63 1.51
N HIS A 26 4.03 -9.34 0.24
CA HIS A 26 3.00 -9.95 -0.58
C HIS A 26 3.64 -10.90 -1.58
N LYS A 27 3.14 -12.13 -1.65
CA LYS A 27 3.59 -13.10 -2.65
C LYS A 27 2.80 -12.92 -3.94
N CYS A 28 3.45 -12.40 -4.98
CA CYS A 28 2.84 -12.17 -6.28
C CYS A 28 3.18 -13.30 -7.26
N VAL A 29 2.16 -13.79 -7.97
CA VAL A 29 2.27 -14.87 -8.94
C VAL A 29 1.69 -14.41 -10.27
N ALA A 30 2.53 -14.34 -11.30
CA ALA A 30 2.13 -13.97 -12.64
C ALA A 30 2.20 -15.18 -13.58
N TRP A 31 1.09 -15.45 -14.24
CA TRP A 31 0.97 -16.50 -15.25
C TRP A 31 1.07 -15.90 -16.65
N ASN A 32 1.64 -16.66 -17.59
CA ASN A 32 1.59 -16.27 -19.00
C ASN A 32 0.21 -16.64 -19.55
N GLN A 33 -0.70 -15.69 -19.53
CA GLN A 33 -1.95 -15.75 -20.28
C GLN A 33 -1.74 -14.98 -21.59
N GLY A 34 -1.42 -15.68 -22.69
CA GLY A 34 -1.24 -15.06 -24.01
C GLY A 34 -0.17 -15.72 -24.89
N THR A 35 0.08 -15.11 -26.04
CA THR A 35 1.13 -15.51 -26.99
C THR A 35 2.52 -15.29 -26.38
N ARG A 36 3.48 -16.18 -26.71
CA ARG A 36 4.87 -16.06 -26.23
C ARG A 36 5.44 -14.66 -26.51
N GLY A 37 6.08 -14.05 -25.52
CA GLY A 37 6.76 -12.75 -25.65
C GLY A 37 5.93 -11.55 -25.20
N THR A 38 4.62 -11.69 -24.99
CA THR A 38 3.75 -10.62 -24.46
C THR A 38 3.07 -11.01 -23.15
N GLY A 39 3.40 -12.18 -22.59
CA GLY A 39 2.82 -12.64 -21.33
C GLY A 39 3.35 -11.84 -20.15
N MET A 40 2.54 -11.74 -19.09
CA MET A 40 2.89 -10.97 -17.89
C MET A 40 4.20 -11.46 -17.24
N ALA A 41 4.45 -12.78 -17.26
CA ALA A 41 5.70 -13.31 -16.73
C ALA A 41 6.91 -12.91 -17.58
N ASP A 42 6.74 -12.84 -18.91
CA ASP A 42 7.80 -12.42 -19.83
C ASP A 42 8.17 -10.94 -19.62
N ILE A 43 7.18 -10.09 -19.32
CA ILE A 43 7.38 -8.67 -18.98
C ILE A 43 8.14 -8.53 -17.66
N ILE A 44 7.71 -9.26 -16.62
CA ILE A 44 8.37 -9.23 -15.31
C ILE A 44 9.84 -9.65 -15.45
N GLU A 45 10.10 -10.76 -16.14
CA GLU A 45 11.46 -11.28 -16.30
C GLU A 45 12.38 -10.30 -17.03
N ARG A 46 11.87 -9.57 -18.04
CA ARG A 46 12.67 -8.66 -18.86
C ARG A 46 12.87 -7.29 -18.23
N TYR A 47 11.85 -6.76 -17.55
CA TYR A 47 11.81 -5.35 -17.18
C TYR A 47 11.81 -5.10 -15.67
N VAL A 48 11.45 -6.07 -14.84
CA VAL A 48 11.39 -5.90 -13.38
C VAL A 48 12.67 -6.39 -12.74
N LYS A 49 13.26 -5.54 -11.91
CA LYS A 49 14.44 -5.81 -11.08
C LYS A 49 14.14 -5.55 -9.61
N LYS A 50 15.01 -6.05 -8.74
CA LYS A 50 14.91 -5.80 -7.30
C LYS A 50 14.96 -4.28 -7.04
N GLY A 51 13.98 -3.79 -6.29
CA GLY A 51 13.88 -2.39 -5.90
C GLY A 51 13.00 -1.55 -6.84
N ASP A 52 12.54 -2.11 -7.96
CA ASP A 52 11.61 -1.41 -8.83
C ASP A 52 10.27 -1.20 -8.12
N LYS A 53 9.70 -0.01 -8.30
CA LYS A 53 8.36 0.29 -7.82
C LYS A 53 7.36 -0.17 -8.87
N LEU A 54 6.36 -0.92 -8.41
CA LEU A 54 5.36 -1.53 -9.27
C LEU A 54 3.98 -1.20 -8.73
N TYR A 55 3.05 -0.94 -9.64
CA TYR A 55 1.64 -1.10 -9.39
C TYR A 55 1.24 -2.49 -9.85
N ILE A 56 0.47 -3.19 -9.03
CA ILE A 56 0.01 -4.55 -9.28
C ILE A 56 -1.52 -4.57 -9.11
N GLU A 57 -2.23 -5.06 -10.12
CA GLU A 57 -3.64 -5.44 -10.02
C GLU A 57 -3.75 -6.97 -10.17
N GLY A 58 -4.65 -7.58 -9.41
CA GLY A 58 -4.86 -9.01 -9.46
C GLY A 58 -6.00 -9.47 -8.57
N ARG A 59 -6.04 -10.77 -8.29
CA ARG A 59 -6.95 -11.37 -7.31
C ARG A 59 -6.16 -12.08 -6.22
N ILE A 60 -6.72 -12.09 -5.01
CA ILE A 60 -6.17 -12.89 -3.92
C ILE A 60 -6.60 -14.35 -4.13
N GLU A 61 -5.63 -15.26 -4.10
CA GLU A 61 -5.84 -16.70 -4.15
C GLU A 61 -5.30 -17.32 -2.87
N TYR A 62 -6.15 -18.10 -2.21
CA TYR A 62 -5.77 -18.94 -1.07
C TYR A 62 -5.56 -20.36 -1.58
N ARG A 63 -4.36 -20.91 -1.36
CA ARG A 63 -4.08 -22.30 -1.68
C ARG A 63 -3.62 -23.06 -0.45
N GLN A 64 -4.01 -24.33 -0.40
CA GLN A 64 -3.54 -25.29 0.59
C GLN A 64 -2.64 -26.32 -0.08
N TYR A 65 -1.55 -26.68 0.58
CA TYR A 65 -0.70 -27.78 0.14
C TYR A 65 -0.17 -28.54 1.36
N GLN A 66 0.14 -29.82 1.18
CA GLN A 66 0.85 -30.59 2.20
C GLN A 66 2.35 -30.44 1.98
N ASP A 67 3.09 -30.17 3.05
CA ASP A 67 4.54 -30.20 3.02
C ASP A 67 5.08 -31.65 3.11
N LYS A 68 6.41 -31.79 3.09
CA LYS A 68 7.07 -33.10 3.16
C LYS A 68 6.83 -33.83 4.49
N GLU A 69 6.34 -33.13 5.51
CA GLU A 69 6.03 -33.65 6.83
C GLU A 69 4.52 -33.96 6.99
N ASN A 70 3.76 -33.96 5.88
CA ASN A 70 2.30 -34.10 5.83
C ASN A 70 1.53 -33.02 6.63
N GLN A 71 2.12 -31.85 6.89
CA GLN A 71 1.40 -30.73 7.49
C GLN A 71 0.70 -29.91 6.42
N THR A 72 -0.57 -29.58 6.64
CA THR A 72 -1.32 -28.65 5.78
C THR A 72 -0.82 -27.23 6.00
N LYS A 73 -0.34 -26.58 4.93
CA LYS A 73 0.05 -25.17 4.93
C LYS A 73 -0.90 -24.37 4.06
N TYR A 74 -1.27 -23.20 4.55
CA TYR A 74 -2.06 -22.21 3.82
C TYR A 74 -1.13 -21.14 3.27
N VAL A 75 -1.34 -20.76 2.00
CA VAL A 75 -0.60 -19.68 1.36
C VAL A 75 -1.59 -18.72 0.73
N THR A 76 -1.39 -17.45 1.02
CA THR A 76 -2.07 -16.34 0.36
C THR A 76 -1.16 -15.80 -0.74
N GLU A 77 -1.66 -15.79 -1.97
CA GLU A 77 -0.93 -15.32 -3.14
C GLU A 77 -1.78 -14.28 -3.88
N ILE A 78 -1.13 -13.32 -4.52
CA ILE A 78 -1.78 -12.37 -5.43
C ILE A 78 -1.55 -12.89 -6.85
N ASN A 79 -2.60 -13.40 -7.49
CA ASN A 79 -2.58 -13.78 -8.90
C ASN A 79 -2.67 -12.50 -9.74
N VAL A 80 -1.54 -12.14 -10.35
CA VAL A 80 -1.36 -10.85 -11.02
C VAL A 80 -2.03 -10.85 -12.38
N ARG A 81 -2.89 -9.85 -12.59
CA ARG A 81 -3.61 -9.60 -13.85
C ARG A 81 -2.99 -8.45 -14.64
N GLU A 82 -2.51 -7.42 -13.96
CA GLU A 82 -1.92 -6.24 -14.60
C GLU A 82 -0.75 -5.71 -13.77
N ILE A 83 0.26 -5.19 -14.46
CA ILE A 83 1.43 -4.55 -13.85
C ILE A 83 1.70 -3.24 -14.58
N LEU A 84 1.89 -2.18 -13.81
CA LEU A 84 2.50 -0.95 -14.32
C LEU A 84 3.84 -0.74 -13.63
N LEU A 85 4.88 -0.53 -14.43
CA LEU A 85 6.19 -0.14 -13.93
C LEU A 85 6.09 1.33 -13.52
N LEU A 86 6.05 1.57 -12.22
CA LEU A 86 6.09 2.91 -11.66
C LEU A 86 7.55 3.33 -11.67
N GLY A 87 7.99 3.88 -12.81
CA GLY A 87 9.38 4.23 -13.06
C GLY A 87 10.09 4.73 -11.80
N GLY A 88 11.04 3.95 -11.31
CA GLY A 88 12.01 4.42 -10.34
C GLY A 88 13.04 5.20 -11.13
N GLY A 89 12.97 6.53 -11.08
CA GLY A 89 14.08 7.35 -11.54
C GLY A 89 15.35 6.73 -11.00
N LYS A 90 16.34 6.53 -11.89
CA LYS A 90 17.66 6.02 -11.56
C LYS A 90 18.30 6.97 -10.54
N GLY A 91 17.89 6.85 -9.28
CA GLY A 91 18.46 7.52 -8.13
C GLY A 91 19.78 6.82 -7.89
N GLY A 92 20.77 7.23 -8.66
CA GLY A 92 22.17 6.96 -8.37
C GLY A 92 22.40 7.28 -6.90
N GLY A 93 22.97 6.31 -6.19
CA GLY A 93 23.31 6.48 -4.78
C GLY A 93 24.29 7.61 -4.55
N GLY A 94 24.36 8.01 -3.28
CA GLY A 94 25.54 8.63 -2.68
C GLY A 94 25.73 10.10 -3.03
N GLY A 95 25.22 10.96 -2.15
CA GLY A 95 25.49 12.39 -2.18
C GLY A 95 25.16 12.99 -0.82
N ASP A 96 25.88 12.55 0.21
CA ASP A 96 26.00 13.29 1.46
C ASP A 96 26.60 14.67 1.15
N THR A 97 25.73 15.66 0.94
CA THR A 97 26.13 17.06 1.05
C THR A 97 25.48 17.60 2.32
N ASP A 98 26.24 17.49 3.41
CA ASP A 98 26.13 18.34 4.59
C ASP A 98 26.11 19.80 4.15
N GLY A 99 24.92 20.39 4.13
CA GLY A 99 24.70 21.82 3.93
C GLY A 99 23.88 22.36 5.10
N PRO A 100 24.38 23.35 5.86
CA PRO A 100 23.71 23.83 7.06
C PRO A 100 22.36 24.48 6.73
N ALA A 101 21.34 24.06 7.48
CA ALA A 101 19.98 24.57 7.39
C ALA A 101 19.91 26.07 7.71
N PRO A 102 19.25 26.92 6.88
CA PRO A 102 18.96 28.28 7.26
C PRO A 102 17.80 28.32 8.27
N SER A 103 18.12 28.84 9.45
CA SER A 103 17.18 29.17 10.51
C SER A 103 16.22 30.27 10.03
N ARG A 104 14.90 30.03 10.08
CA ARG A 104 13.91 31.09 9.84
C ARG A 104 13.07 31.34 11.09
N ALA A 105 13.02 32.62 11.43
CA ALA A 105 12.61 33.20 12.70
C ALA A 105 11.14 32.98 13.07
N LYS A 106 10.91 32.99 14.39
CA LYS A 106 9.62 33.17 15.06
C LYS A 106 8.93 34.44 14.57
N GLY A 107 7.69 34.29 14.11
CA GLY A 107 6.73 35.38 13.94
C GLY A 107 5.41 34.97 14.57
N GLY A 108 5.06 35.58 15.71
CA GLY A 108 3.76 35.43 16.34
C GLY A 108 2.72 36.32 15.65
N ALA A 109 1.50 35.81 15.52
CA ALA A 109 0.32 36.63 15.28
C ALA A 109 -0.86 36.03 16.04
N LYS A 110 -1.34 36.84 16.98
CA LYS A 110 -2.54 36.69 17.80
C LYS A 110 -3.73 37.11 16.94
N GLY A 111 -4.83 36.35 16.97
CA GLY A 111 -6.07 36.72 16.29
C GLY A 111 -7.23 35.87 16.79
N SER A 112 -8.05 36.48 17.63
CA SER A 112 -9.35 36.02 18.11
C SER A 112 -10.38 36.00 16.97
N ASP A 113 -11.30 35.05 17.02
CA ASP A 113 -12.74 35.28 17.25
C ASP A 113 -13.58 34.17 16.61
N ALA A 114 -14.44 33.60 17.45
CA ALA A 114 -15.49 32.67 17.08
C ALA A 114 -16.76 33.45 16.72
N PRO A 115 -17.58 32.93 15.79
CA PRO A 115 -19.02 33.08 15.89
C PRO A 115 -19.67 31.72 16.19
N LYS A 116 -20.44 31.71 17.28
CA LYS A 116 -21.44 30.70 17.60
C LYS A 116 -22.63 30.81 16.66
N GLY A 117 -23.32 29.69 16.44
CA GLY A 117 -24.77 29.67 16.20
C GLY A 117 -25.17 29.19 14.80
N GLY A 118 -25.69 27.98 14.75
CA GLY A 118 -26.26 27.34 13.57
C GLY A 118 -26.88 26.02 14.00
N ASP A 119 -28.16 26.09 14.34
CA ASP A 119 -28.94 25.04 14.99
C ASP A 119 -29.03 23.77 14.13
N PHE A 120 -28.49 22.66 14.65
CA PHE A 120 -28.59 21.32 14.05
C PHE A 120 -29.63 20.50 14.83
N GLU A 121 -30.84 21.04 14.99
CA GLU A 121 -31.95 20.38 15.68
C GLU A 121 -33.03 19.90 14.70
N GLU A 122 -32.64 19.26 13.59
CA GLU A 122 -33.63 18.62 12.70
C GLU A 122 -33.13 17.35 12.02
N PHE A 123 -32.38 16.48 12.72
CA PHE A 123 -32.24 15.08 12.30
C PHE A 123 -32.13 14.10 13.50
N PRO A 124 -33.14 13.96 14.38
CA PRO A 124 -33.04 13.02 15.49
C PRO A 124 -33.38 11.56 15.11
N ASN A 125 -33.89 11.27 13.91
CA ASN A 125 -34.52 9.97 13.64
C ASN A 125 -34.12 9.27 12.33
N ALA A 126 -33.08 9.74 11.63
CA ALA A 126 -32.62 9.09 10.38
C ALA A 126 -31.42 8.13 10.57
N LEU A 127 -30.82 8.07 11.76
CA LEU A 127 -29.65 7.22 12.03
C LEU A 127 -29.94 6.03 12.95
N GLU A 128 -31.07 6.00 13.66
CA GLU A 128 -31.37 4.93 14.63
C GLU A 128 -32.15 3.74 14.04
N ALA A 129 -32.61 3.80 12.78
CA ALA A 129 -33.49 2.79 12.21
C ALA A 129 -32.90 1.96 11.05
N GLU A 130 -31.65 2.18 10.64
CA GLU A 130 -31.07 1.53 9.43
C GLU A 130 -29.70 0.86 9.64
N ASP A 131 -29.24 0.73 10.89
CA ASP A 131 -27.84 0.39 11.21
C ASP A 131 -27.52 -1.11 11.43
N ASP A 132 -28.46 -2.05 11.18
CA ASP A 132 -28.28 -3.47 11.60
C ASP A 132 -28.62 -4.57 10.57
N ASP A 133 -28.81 -4.26 9.28
CA ASP A 133 -28.83 -5.32 8.24
C ASP A 133 -28.51 -4.80 6.84
N LEU A 134 -27.33 -4.21 6.68
CA LEU A 134 -26.78 -3.96 5.34
C LEU A 134 -26.12 -5.25 4.84
N PRO A 135 -26.61 -5.87 3.75
CA PRO A 135 -25.88 -6.95 3.13
C PRO A 135 -24.55 -6.38 2.60
N PHE A 136 -23.47 -7.09 2.90
CA PHE A 136 -22.15 -6.87 2.34
C PHE A 136 -22.16 -6.67 0.82
#